data_AF-A0A8H6EBN5-F1
#
_entry.id   AF-A0A8H6EBN5-F1
#
_cell.length_a   1.000
_cell.length_b   1.000
_cell.length_c   1.000
_cell.angle_alpha   90.00
_cell.angle_beta   90.00
_cell.angle_gamma   90.00
#
_symmetry.space_group_name_H-M   'P 1'
#
loop_
_entity.id
_entity.type
_entity.pdbx_description
1 polymer ?
#
loop_
_entity_poly.entity_id
_entity_poly.type
_entity_poly.pdbx_seq_one_letter_code
_entity_poly.pdbx_strand_id
1 'polypeptide(L)'
;MQTRGGGHYNYTIPVCIEHSPGDDSLRAIINRYRPKLEPFEDLYRYFHSSPELSSQEEETSAIAVDDLRKLEYEVHTHIGGYGVAGILRNGDGLAVLLRADMDALPLEEKTGLPYASRKVVNGKDGVEKPVIHACGHDTHVTSLMAGAELLHAARDHWSDTVICIFQPAEEALSGTKAMIEDDERWFI
;
A
#
# COMPACT_ATOMS: atom_id res chain seq x y z
N MET A 1 0.21 53.86 -16.64
CA MET A 1 1.44 53.21 -16.11
C MET A 1 0.99 51.91 -15.46
N GLN A 2 1.50 50.78 -15.94
CA GLN A 2 0.93 49.43 -15.89
C GLN A 2 0.63 48.87 -14.47
N THR A 3 -0.53 48.25 -14.35
CA THR A 3 -0.83 47.23 -13.34
C THR A 3 -0.13 45.92 -13.74
N ARG A 4 0.62 45.30 -12.81
CA ARG A 4 1.27 44.00 -13.04
C ARG A 4 0.24 42.88 -12.88
N GLY A 5 0.05 42.11 -13.96
CA GLY A 5 -0.85 40.97 -14.02
C GLY A 5 -0.32 39.74 -13.27
N GLY A 6 -1.25 38.99 -12.68
CA GLY A 6 -1.01 37.67 -12.12
C GLY A 6 -0.68 36.66 -13.21
N GLY A 7 0.44 35.96 -13.07
CA GLY A 7 0.78 34.81 -13.90
C GLY A 7 -0.03 33.60 -13.49
N HIS A 8 -0.97 33.20 -14.33
CA HIS A 8 -1.53 31.85 -14.29
C HIS A 8 -0.47 30.90 -14.86
N TYR A 9 0.12 30.06 -14.01
CA TYR A 9 0.95 28.95 -14.45
C TYR A 9 0.04 27.83 -14.93
N ASN A 10 -0.16 27.72 -16.24
CA ASN A 10 -0.81 26.57 -16.86
C ASN A 10 0.18 25.40 -16.85
N TYR A 11 0.09 24.51 -15.87
CA TYR A 11 0.67 23.18 -15.96
C TYR A 11 -0.22 22.32 -16.85
N THR A 12 0.11 22.24 -18.13
CA THR A 12 -0.44 21.22 -19.02
C THR A 12 0.53 20.04 -18.97
N ILE A 13 0.14 18.96 -18.29
CA ILE A 13 0.84 17.67 -18.38
C ILE A 13 0.66 17.19 -19.83
N PRO A 14 1.73 17.01 -20.62
CA PRO A 14 1.59 16.40 -21.92
C PRO A 14 1.33 14.91 -21.69
N VAL A 15 0.07 14.50 -21.83
CA VAL A 15 -0.29 13.09 -21.94
C VAL A 15 0.15 12.64 -23.33
N CYS A 16 1.40 12.19 -23.45
CA CYS A 16 1.87 11.50 -24.64
C CYS A 16 1.29 10.09 -24.64
N ILE A 17 0.03 9.93 -25.04
CA ILE A 17 -0.52 8.65 -25.46
C ILE A 17 -0.71 8.72 -26.97
N GLU A 18 0.35 8.44 -27.72
CA GLU A 18 0.20 8.02 -29.12
C GLU A 18 -0.15 6.52 -29.09
N HIS A 19 -1.45 6.20 -29.11
CA HIS A 19 -1.92 4.82 -29.11
C HIS A 19 -2.03 4.30 -30.55
N SER A 20 -1.17 3.35 -30.94
CA SER A 20 -1.37 2.54 -32.14
C SER A 20 -2.39 1.42 -31.85
N PRO A 21 -3.29 1.06 -32.79
CA PRO A 21 -4.35 0.10 -32.52
C PRO A 21 -3.83 -1.33 -32.72
N GLY A 22 -3.28 -1.91 -31.66
CA GLY A 22 -3.02 -3.35 -31.57
C GLY A 22 -2.79 -3.73 -30.12
N ASP A 23 -3.62 -4.62 -29.55
CA ASP A 23 -3.45 -5.38 -28.29
C ASP A 23 -2.90 -4.69 -27.00
N ASP A 24 -2.65 -3.38 -27.02
CA ASP A 24 -1.99 -2.57 -25.99
C ASP A 24 -2.98 -1.73 -25.16
N SER A 25 -4.28 -2.03 -25.27
CA SER A 25 -5.26 -1.35 -24.41
C SER A 25 -4.93 -1.63 -22.94
N LEU A 26 -5.13 -0.63 -22.06
CA LEU A 26 -4.95 -0.79 -20.62
C LEU A 26 -5.64 -2.05 -20.08
N ARG A 27 -6.84 -2.35 -20.59
CA ARG A 27 -7.59 -3.56 -20.22
C ARG A 27 -6.88 -4.85 -20.62
N ALA A 28 -6.25 -4.89 -21.80
CA ALA A 28 -5.49 -6.04 -22.27
C ALA A 28 -4.22 -6.24 -21.42
N ILE A 29 -3.51 -5.16 -21.10
CA ILE A 29 -2.34 -5.18 -20.22
C ILE A 29 -2.74 -5.72 -18.84
N ILE A 30 -3.76 -5.14 -18.21
CA ILE A 30 -4.24 -5.61 -16.89
C ILE A 30 -4.62 -7.09 -16.98
N ASN A 31 -5.41 -7.52 -17.95
CA ASN A 31 -5.81 -8.91 -18.05
C ASN A 31 -4.64 -9.88 -18.28
N ARG A 32 -3.59 -9.45 -18.99
CA ARG A 32 -2.40 -10.25 -19.29
C ARG A 32 -1.47 -10.40 -18.08
N TYR A 33 -1.28 -9.33 -17.32
CA TYR A 33 -0.31 -9.27 -16.24
C TYR A 33 -0.93 -9.34 -14.84
N ARG A 34 -2.27 -9.39 -14.74
CA ARG A 34 -2.96 -9.57 -13.45
C ARG A 34 -2.46 -10.86 -12.80
N PRO A 35 -2.04 -10.80 -11.53
CA PRO A 35 -1.60 -12.00 -10.84
C PRO A 35 -2.77 -12.96 -10.64
N LYS A 36 -2.45 -14.23 -10.37
CA LYS A 36 -3.46 -15.16 -9.85
C LYS A 36 -3.97 -14.61 -8.53
N LEU A 37 -5.29 -14.61 -8.34
CA LEU A 37 -5.88 -14.01 -7.15
C LEU A 37 -5.94 -14.95 -5.96
N GLU A 38 -5.91 -16.26 -6.20
CA GLU A 38 -6.05 -17.27 -5.16
C GLU A 38 -5.02 -17.09 -4.02
N PRO A 39 -3.71 -16.85 -4.30
CA PRO A 39 -2.75 -16.55 -3.24
C PRO A 39 -3.06 -15.27 -2.46
N PHE A 40 -3.61 -14.25 -3.12
CA PHE A 40 -4.01 -13.00 -2.48
C PHE A 40 -5.31 -13.14 -1.69
N GLU A 41 -6.24 -13.99 -2.13
CA GLU A 41 -7.43 -14.34 -1.33
C GLU A 41 -7.03 -15.07 -0.05
N ASP A 42 -6.08 -16.00 -0.12
CA ASP A 42 -5.55 -16.70 1.04
C ASP A 42 -4.79 -15.73 1.96
N LEU A 43 -4.04 -14.79 1.40
CA LEU A 43 -3.35 -13.75 2.15
C LEU A 43 -4.30 -12.76 2.83
N TYR A 44 -5.37 -12.36 2.14
CA TYR A 44 -6.45 -11.56 2.73
C TYR A 44 -7.05 -12.28 3.94
N ARG A 45 -7.41 -13.57 3.79
CA ARG A 45 -7.96 -14.37 4.90
C ARG A 45 -6.96 -14.51 6.04
N TYR A 46 -5.67 -14.63 5.73
CA TYR A 46 -4.60 -14.64 6.71
C TYR A 46 -4.61 -13.35 7.54
N PHE A 47 -4.49 -12.18 6.91
CA PHE A 47 -4.52 -10.89 7.60
C PHE A 47 -5.82 -10.71 8.39
N HIS A 48 -6.98 -11.05 7.80
CA HIS A 48 -8.27 -11.00 8.48
C HIS A 48 -8.28 -11.81 9.78
N SER A 49 -7.64 -12.99 9.77
CA SER A 49 -7.58 -13.92 10.90
C SER A 49 -6.44 -13.66 11.90
N SER A 50 -5.39 -12.93 11.50
CA SER A 50 -4.26 -12.50 12.33
C SER A 50 -4.17 -10.97 12.46
N PRO A 51 -5.24 -10.26 12.84
CA PRO A 51 -5.22 -8.80 12.89
C PRO A 51 -4.26 -8.27 13.96
N GLU A 52 -3.71 -7.08 13.75
CA GLU A 52 -2.78 -6.41 14.66
C GLU A 52 -3.26 -4.99 14.98
N LEU A 53 -3.17 -4.57 16.25
CA LEU A 53 -3.59 -3.22 16.65
C LEU A 53 -2.61 -2.15 16.15
N SER A 54 -3.07 -0.90 16.14
CA SER A 54 -2.23 0.26 15.84
C SER A 54 -0.91 0.26 16.63
N SER A 55 0.20 0.41 15.91
CA SER A 55 1.59 0.32 16.40
C SER A 55 2.03 -1.06 16.89
N GLN A 56 1.35 -2.13 16.49
CA GLN A 56 1.70 -3.52 16.77
C GLN A 56 1.71 -4.38 15.50
N GLU A 57 1.78 -3.77 14.31
CA GLU A 57 1.63 -4.38 12.98
C GLU A 57 2.92 -5.07 12.49
N GLU A 58 3.60 -5.80 13.38
CA GLU A 58 4.92 -6.40 13.11
C GLU A 58 4.83 -7.46 12.01
N GLU A 59 3.85 -8.36 12.11
CA GLU A 59 3.68 -9.47 11.19
C GLU A 59 3.20 -8.99 9.82
N THR A 60 2.22 -8.09 9.80
CA THR A 60 1.68 -7.49 8.57
C THR A 60 2.77 -6.73 7.82
N SER A 61 3.57 -5.93 8.54
CA SER A 61 4.71 -5.20 7.99
C SER A 61 5.77 -6.14 7.41
N ALA A 62 6.16 -7.19 8.15
CA ALA A 62 7.16 -8.15 7.70
C ALA A 62 6.74 -8.86 6.40
N ILE A 63 5.46 -9.23 6.29
CA ILE A 63 4.92 -9.87 5.07
C ILE A 63 4.95 -8.90 3.88
N ALA A 64 4.57 -7.63 4.07
CA ALA A 64 4.64 -6.62 3.02
C ALA A 64 6.08 -6.39 2.53
N VAL A 65 7.05 -6.37 3.45
CA VAL A 65 8.48 -6.27 3.13
C VAL A 65 8.96 -7.45 2.28
N ASP A 66 8.63 -8.67 2.70
CA ASP A 66 9.05 -9.88 2.00
C ASP A 66 8.44 -9.99 0.60
N ASP A 67 7.20 -9.54 0.43
CA ASP A 67 6.52 -9.48 -0.87
C ASP A 67 7.18 -8.49 -1.82
N LEU A 68 7.36 -7.24 -1.39
CA LEU A 68 8.00 -6.19 -2.18
C LEU A 68 9.43 -6.57 -2.59
N ARG A 69 10.21 -7.18 -1.69
CA ARG A 69 11.57 -7.64 -1.99
C ARG A 69 11.61 -8.73 -3.07
N LYS A 70 10.63 -9.63 -3.11
CA LYS A 70 10.52 -10.65 -4.18
C LYS A 70 10.23 -10.03 -5.55
N LEU A 71 9.60 -8.86 -5.56
CA LEU A 71 9.23 -8.09 -6.74
C LEU A 71 10.29 -7.04 -7.13
N GLU A 72 11.51 -7.15 -6.60
CA GLU A 72 12.65 -6.27 -6.93
C GLU A 72 12.41 -4.78 -6.59
N TYR A 73 11.48 -4.47 -5.69
CA TYR A 73 11.35 -3.12 -5.14
C TYR A 73 12.54 -2.82 -4.23
N GLU A 74 13.02 -1.58 -4.24
CA GLU A 74 13.87 -1.04 -3.18
C GLU A 74 13.01 -0.83 -1.93
N VAL A 75 13.27 -1.58 -0.86
CA VAL A 75 12.40 -1.61 0.33
C VAL A 75 13.05 -0.94 1.52
N HIS A 76 12.37 0.08 2.04
CA HIS A 76 12.67 0.78 3.29
C HIS A 76 11.66 0.35 4.36
N THR A 77 12.17 0.04 5.55
CA THR A 77 11.37 -0.56 6.63
C THR A 77 11.50 0.26 7.91
N HIS A 78 10.62 -0.01 8.86
CA HIS A 78 10.60 0.65 10.16
C HIS A 78 10.36 2.16 10.13
N ILE A 79 9.70 2.64 9.06
CA ILE A 79 9.42 4.06 8.88
C ILE A 79 8.33 4.47 9.87
N GLY A 80 8.65 5.32 10.84
CA GLY A 80 7.70 5.77 11.86
C GLY A 80 7.08 4.63 12.68
N GLY A 81 7.81 3.53 12.88
CA GLY A 81 7.33 2.33 13.57
C GLY A 81 7.35 1.10 12.68
N TYR A 82 6.19 0.61 12.23
CA TYR A 82 6.07 -0.54 11.33
C TYR A 82 5.85 -0.15 9.86
N GLY A 83 6.01 1.13 9.50
CA GLY A 83 5.82 1.59 8.13
C GLY A 83 6.83 1.01 7.15
N VAL A 84 6.34 0.76 5.94
CA VAL A 84 7.12 0.18 4.84
C VAL A 84 6.93 1.04 3.60
N ALA A 85 8.03 1.34 2.91
CA ALA A 85 8.03 1.93 1.57
C ALA A 85 8.75 1.00 0.59
N GLY A 86 8.08 0.64 -0.50
CA GLY A 86 8.68 -0.03 -1.65
C GLY A 86 8.77 0.92 -2.83
N ILE A 87 9.95 1.06 -3.44
CA ILE A 87 10.18 1.91 -4.60
C ILE A 87 10.55 1.05 -5.80
N LEU A 88 9.76 1.12 -6.87
CA LEU A 88 10.06 0.48 -8.16
C LEU A 88 10.32 1.55 -9.22
N ARG A 89 11.57 1.66 -9.64
CA ARG A 89 12.01 2.60 -10.68
C ARG A 89 12.00 1.89 -12.03
N ASN A 90 11.34 2.49 -13.01
CA ASN A 90 11.18 1.94 -14.33
C ASN A 90 11.29 3.05 -15.37
N GLY A 91 12.51 3.56 -15.55
CA GLY A 91 12.79 4.72 -16.41
C GLY A 91 12.78 6.06 -15.67
N ASP A 92 12.98 7.13 -16.43
CA ASP A 92 13.05 8.50 -15.92
C ASP A 92 11.66 9.14 -15.94
N GLY A 93 11.30 9.86 -14.87
CA GLY A 93 10.10 10.69 -14.87
C GLY A 93 9.48 10.91 -13.49
N LEU A 94 8.16 10.90 -13.44
CA LEU A 94 7.39 11.23 -12.23
C LEU A 94 7.39 10.07 -11.23
N ALA A 95 6.82 10.33 -10.04
CA ALA A 95 6.55 9.28 -9.06
C ALA A 95 5.06 9.24 -8.74
N VAL A 96 4.47 8.05 -8.71
CA VAL A 96 3.11 7.80 -8.24
C VAL A 96 3.17 6.99 -6.94
N LEU A 97 2.53 7.50 -5.90
CA LEU A 97 2.45 6.86 -4.60
C LEU A 97 1.10 6.17 -4.42
N LEU A 98 1.14 4.89 -4.07
CA LEU A 98 -0.01 4.06 -3.70
C LEU A 98 0.11 3.70 -2.23
N ARG A 99 -0.94 3.92 -1.43
CA ARG A 99 -0.92 3.76 0.02
C ARG A 99 -2.02 2.81 0.49
N ALA A 100 -1.65 1.90 1.38
CA ALA A 100 -2.55 1.05 2.17
C ALA A 100 -2.27 1.26 3.65
N ASP A 101 -3.30 1.33 4.47
CA ASP A 101 -3.25 1.22 5.94
C ASP A 101 -3.28 -0.24 6.37
N MET A 102 -2.65 -0.55 7.51
CA MET A 102 -2.42 -1.93 7.95
C MET A 102 -3.14 -2.33 9.23
N ASP A 103 -3.54 -1.40 10.09
CA ASP A 103 -3.95 -1.73 11.45
C ASP A 103 -5.40 -2.21 11.57
N ALA A 104 -5.68 -2.94 12.64
CA ALA A 104 -6.99 -3.45 12.99
C ALA A 104 -7.55 -2.73 14.22
N LEU A 105 -8.82 -3.05 14.57
CA LEU A 105 -9.55 -2.42 15.67
C LEU A 105 -9.80 -3.40 16.82
N PRO A 106 -9.84 -2.91 18.09
CA PRO A 106 -10.09 -3.72 19.28
C PRO A 106 -11.59 -4.05 19.44
N LEU A 107 -12.13 -4.83 18.51
CA LEU A 107 -13.53 -5.25 18.46
C LEU A 107 -13.65 -6.77 18.29
N GLU A 108 -14.68 -7.34 18.89
CA GLU A 108 -15.04 -8.75 18.70
C GLU A 108 -15.68 -8.96 17.32
N GLU A 109 -15.15 -9.90 16.54
CA GLU A 109 -15.73 -10.28 15.27
C GLU A 109 -17.00 -11.13 15.42
N LYS A 110 -18.05 -10.76 14.66
CA LYS A 110 -19.37 -11.43 14.68
C LYS A 110 -19.89 -11.82 13.30
N THR A 111 -18.99 -11.92 12.32
CA THR A 111 -19.35 -12.24 10.93
C THR A 111 -19.78 -13.70 10.77
N GLY A 112 -19.22 -14.62 11.58
CA GLY A 112 -19.40 -16.06 11.44
C GLY A 112 -18.60 -16.67 10.28
N LEU A 113 -17.68 -15.93 9.68
CA LEU A 113 -16.85 -16.41 8.57
C LEU A 113 -15.91 -17.53 9.04
N PRO A 114 -15.54 -18.49 8.16
CA PRO A 114 -14.60 -19.56 8.51
C PRO A 114 -13.21 -19.06 8.93
N TYR A 115 -12.83 -17.86 8.49
CA TYR A 115 -11.57 -17.18 8.77
C TYR A 115 -11.75 -15.96 9.68
N ALA A 116 -12.88 -15.87 10.38
CA ALA A 116 -13.09 -14.82 11.38
C ALA A 116 -11.97 -14.84 12.43
N SER A 117 -11.46 -13.66 12.77
CA SER A 117 -10.49 -13.48 13.84
C SER A 117 -11.05 -14.01 15.17
N ARG A 118 -10.18 -14.72 15.87
CA ARG A 118 -10.36 -15.10 17.28
C ARG A 118 -9.23 -14.54 18.15
N LYS A 119 -8.43 -13.63 17.58
CA LYS A 119 -7.21 -13.12 18.19
C LYS A 119 -7.60 -12.16 19.31
N VAL A 120 -6.94 -12.34 20.45
CA VAL A 120 -7.01 -11.45 21.61
C VAL A 120 -5.59 -10.97 21.86
N VAL A 121 -5.40 -9.66 21.94
CA VAL A 121 -4.07 -9.03 22.13
C VAL A 121 -4.12 -8.03 23.27
N ASN A 122 -2.95 -7.74 23.85
CA ASN A 122 -2.82 -6.69 24.85
C ASN A 122 -2.85 -5.31 24.18
N GLY A 123 -3.84 -4.50 24.56
CA GLY A 123 -3.85 -3.09 24.21
C GLY A 123 -2.69 -2.34 24.87
N LYS A 124 -2.44 -1.10 24.42
CA LYS A 124 -1.43 -0.22 25.04
C LYS A 124 -1.73 0.10 26.52
N ASP A 125 -2.98 -0.09 26.95
CA ASP A 125 -3.44 0.01 28.34
C ASP A 125 -3.18 -1.26 29.16
N GLY A 126 -2.60 -2.30 28.57
CA GLY A 126 -2.35 -3.60 29.21
C GLY A 126 -3.62 -4.46 29.35
N VAL A 127 -4.72 -4.07 28.71
CA VAL A 127 -5.98 -4.80 28.74
C VAL A 127 -6.09 -5.69 27.51
N GLU A 128 -6.40 -6.97 27.72
CA GLU A 128 -6.67 -7.91 26.63
C GLU A 128 -7.97 -7.53 25.90
N LYS A 129 -7.91 -7.43 24.57
CA LYS A 129 -9.04 -7.07 23.72
C LYS A 129 -9.11 -8.01 22.52
N PRO A 130 -10.31 -8.45 22.11
CA PRO A 130 -10.47 -9.09 20.81
C PRO A 130 -10.14 -8.08 19.70
N VAL A 131 -9.68 -8.57 18.56
CA VAL A 131 -9.22 -7.73 17.44
C VAL A 131 -9.80 -8.22 16.12
N ILE A 132 -10.17 -7.28 15.25
CA ILE A 132 -10.71 -7.54 13.90
C ILE A 132 -10.32 -6.42 12.93
N HIS A 133 -10.09 -6.73 11.66
CA HIS A 133 -10.13 -5.77 10.57
C HIS A 133 -11.57 -5.32 10.22
N ALA A 134 -12.22 -4.58 11.13
CA ALA A 134 -13.57 -4.05 10.86
C ALA A 134 -13.60 -2.93 9.80
N CYS A 135 -12.45 -2.31 9.50
CA CYS A 135 -12.32 -1.22 8.52
C CYS A 135 -11.81 -1.72 7.14
N GLY A 136 -11.43 -3.00 7.02
CA GLY A 136 -10.98 -3.59 5.76
C GLY A 136 -9.51 -3.31 5.39
N HIS A 137 -8.66 -2.91 6.35
CA HIS A 137 -7.25 -2.62 6.10
C HIS A 137 -6.47 -3.85 5.58
N ASP A 138 -6.86 -5.06 5.97
CA ASP A 138 -6.41 -6.32 5.36
C ASP A 138 -6.62 -6.38 3.84
N THR A 139 -7.76 -5.88 3.36
CA THR A 139 -8.10 -5.80 1.94
C THR A 139 -7.24 -4.73 1.25
N HIS A 140 -6.98 -3.61 1.90
CA HIS A 140 -6.11 -2.55 1.37
C HIS A 140 -4.68 -3.05 1.19
N VAL A 141 -4.11 -3.69 2.22
CA VAL A 141 -2.77 -4.30 2.17
C VAL A 141 -2.70 -5.34 1.06
N THR A 142 -3.62 -6.30 1.06
CA THR A 142 -3.64 -7.37 0.04
C THR A 142 -3.77 -6.82 -1.38
N SER A 143 -4.64 -5.82 -1.57
CA SER A 143 -4.85 -5.20 -2.89
C SER A 143 -3.63 -4.43 -3.37
N LEU A 144 -2.91 -3.75 -2.46
CA LEU A 144 -1.67 -3.06 -2.80
C LEU A 144 -0.57 -4.04 -3.18
N MET A 145 -0.44 -5.18 -2.48
CA MET A 145 0.51 -6.24 -2.84
C MET A 145 0.21 -6.84 -4.23
N ALA A 146 -1.07 -7.16 -4.51
CA ALA A 146 -1.46 -7.62 -5.84
C ALA A 146 -1.23 -6.57 -6.93
N GLY A 147 -1.45 -5.30 -6.60
CA GLY A 147 -1.15 -4.17 -7.48
C GLY A 147 0.34 -4.00 -7.74
N ALA A 148 1.19 -4.19 -6.73
CA ALA A 148 2.64 -4.16 -6.86
C ALA A 148 3.15 -5.28 -7.77
N GLU A 149 2.62 -6.51 -7.64
CA GLU A 149 2.96 -7.62 -8.53
C GLU A 149 2.57 -7.33 -9.98
N LEU A 150 1.36 -6.81 -10.21
CA LEU A 150 0.90 -6.39 -11.54
C LEU A 150 1.82 -5.33 -12.15
N LEU A 151 2.17 -4.29 -11.39
CA LEU A 151 3.02 -3.19 -11.86
C LEU A 151 4.43 -3.66 -12.16
N HIS A 152 5.00 -4.54 -11.33
CA HIS A 152 6.27 -5.19 -11.60
C HIS A 152 6.25 -6.03 -12.88
N ALA A 153 5.22 -6.88 -13.04
CA ALA A 153 5.09 -7.79 -14.18
C ALA A 153 4.85 -7.04 -15.51
N ALA A 154 4.14 -5.91 -15.46
CA ALA A 154 3.81 -5.09 -16.62
C ALA A 154 4.82 -3.97 -16.91
N ARG A 155 6.03 -4.00 -16.34
CA ARG A 155 7.05 -2.93 -16.45
C ARG A 155 7.39 -2.51 -17.89
N ASP A 156 7.30 -3.41 -18.86
CA ASP A 156 7.56 -3.05 -20.26
C ASP A 156 6.47 -2.14 -20.87
N HIS A 157 5.35 -1.94 -20.17
CA HIS A 157 4.18 -1.17 -20.64
C HIS A 157 3.99 0.18 -19.93
N TRP A 158 4.88 0.53 -19.02
CA TRP A 158 4.88 1.83 -18.35
C TRP A 158 6.32 2.33 -18.15
N SER A 159 6.46 3.62 -17.89
CA SER A 159 7.70 4.26 -17.45
C SER A 159 7.35 5.16 -16.26
N ASP A 160 8.32 5.51 -15.41
CA ASP A 160 8.24 6.37 -14.19
C ASP A 160 8.68 5.58 -12.93
N THR A 161 8.39 6.12 -11.75
CA THR A 161 8.57 5.44 -10.45
C THR A 161 7.22 5.16 -9.79
N VAL A 162 7.04 3.95 -9.27
CA VAL A 162 5.92 3.62 -8.36
C VAL A 162 6.46 3.49 -6.95
N ILE A 163 5.76 4.09 -5.99
CA ILE A 163 6.05 3.96 -4.57
C ILE A 163 4.85 3.33 -3.88
N CYS A 164 5.05 2.17 -3.27
CA CYS A 164 4.05 1.47 -2.45
C CYS A 164 4.31 1.80 -0.98
N ILE A 165 3.28 2.27 -0.27
CA ILE A 165 3.36 2.59 1.16
C ILE A 165 2.38 1.73 1.93
N PHE A 166 2.90 0.99 2.90
CA PHE A 166 2.12 0.29 3.91
C PHE A 166 2.25 1.07 5.23
N GLN A 167 1.19 1.80 5.56
CA GLN A 167 1.15 2.72 6.69
C GLN A 167 0.60 2.01 7.93
N PRO A 168 1.28 2.06 9.08
CA PRO A 168 0.75 1.58 10.34
C PRO A 168 -0.25 2.59 10.92
N ALA A 169 -0.92 2.21 12.01
CA ALA A 169 -1.57 3.08 12.97
C ALA A 169 -2.46 4.19 12.38
N GLU A 170 -3.27 3.84 11.37
CA GLU A 170 -4.26 4.74 10.78
C GLU A 170 -5.36 5.05 11.77
N GLU A 171 -5.90 4.03 12.45
CA GLU A 171 -7.03 4.17 13.38
C GLU A 171 -6.65 4.97 14.63
N ALA A 172 -5.35 5.02 14.95
CA ALA A 172 -4.80 5.85 16.02
C ALA A 172 -4.44 7.29 15.57
N LEU A 173 -4.68 7.64 14.30
CA LEU A 173 -4.38 8.94 13.68
C LEU A 173 -2.92 9.39 13.87
N SER A 174 -2.01 8.43 14.03
CA SER A 174 -0.60 8.69 14.39
C SER A 174 0.38 8.18 13.36
N GLY A 175 0.03 7.16 12.58
CA GLY A 175 0.93 6.52 11.62
C GLY A 175 1.47 7.45 10.55
N THR A 176 0.60 8.20 9.86
CA THR A 176 1.05 9.14 8.81
C THR A 176 2.03 10.18 9.36
N LYS A 177 1.72 10.74 10.55
CA LYS A 177 2.58 11.73 11.18
C LYS A 177 3.93 11.11 11.56
N ALA A 178 3.92 9.93 12.18
CA ALA A 178 5.13 9.22 12.56
C ALA A 178 6.03 8.91 11.35
N MET A 179 5.44 8.50 10.22
CA MET A 179 6.20 8.25 8.99
C MET A 179 6.80 9.51 8.37
N ILE A 180 6.10 10.65 8.44
CA ILE A 180 6.60 11.93 7.91
C ILE A 180 7.71 12.52 8.79
N GLU A 181 7.59 12.36 10.11
CA GLU A 181 8.56 12.89 11.08
C GLU A 181 9.82 12.01 11.23
N ASP A 182 9.81 10.82 10.64
CA ASP A 182 10.98 9.94 10.61
C ASP A 182 12.05 10.51 9.68
N ASP A 183 13.17 10.94 10.26
CA ASP A 183 14.19 11.79 9.61
C ASP A 183 15.11 11.01 8.65
N GLU A 184 14.83 9.72 8.45
CA GLU A 184 15.48 8.93 7.41
C GLU A 184 14.83 9.28 6.06
N ARG A 185 15.60 9.96 5.20
CA ARG A 185 15.14 10.42 3.89
C ARG A 185 14.96 9.25 2.93
N TRP A 186 13.85 8.53 3.05
CA TRP A 186 13.47 7.45 2.14
C TRP A 186 12.85 7.97 0.83
N PHE A 187 12.54 9.27 0.77
CA PHE A 187 11.73 9.89 -0.28
C PHE A 187 12.43 10.96 -1.11
N ILE A 188 13.70 11.31 -0.84
CA ILE A 188 14.36 12.48 -1.44
C ILE A 188 15.84 12.24 -1.73
#